data_AF-A0A2G9PEV5-F1
#
_entry.id   AF-A0A2G9PEV5-F1
#
_cell.length_a   1.000
_cell.length_b   1.000
_cell.length_c   1.000
_cell.angle_alpha   90.00
_cell.angle_beta   90.00
_cell.angle_gamma   90.00
#
_symmetry.space_group_name_H-M   'P 1'
#
loop_
_entity.id
_entity.type
_entity.pdbx_description
1 polymer ?
#
loop_
_entity_poly.entity_id
_entity_poly.type
_entity_poly.pdbx_seq_one_letter_code
_entity_poly.pdbx_strand_id
1 'polypeptide(L)' 'MALIKKGEMKAMDVAALEKKLVEFENELHAERSQLKSTGKPANVGRLQTLKKGVARINTFLRQKKVVTKGKTEKK' A
#
# COMPACT_ATOMS: atom_id res chain seq x y z
N MET A 1 -6.38 2.63 13.27
CA MET A 1 -5.10 2.16 12.69
C MET A 1 -4.42 3.35 12.05
N ALA A 2 -3.19 3.67 12.47
CA ALA A 2 -2.43 4.75 11.86
C ALA A 2 -1.89 4.29 10.50
N LEU A 3 -2.29 4.98 9.43
CA LEU A 3 -1.66 4.86 8.12
C LEU A 3 -0.17 5.17 8.25
N ILE A 4 0.70 4.35 7.65
CA ILE A 4 2.16 4.54 7.66
C ILE A 4 2.46 6.02 7.34
N LYS A 5 3.28 6.67 8.17
CA LYS A 5 3.56 8.09 7.97
C LYS A 5 4.33 8.27 6.68
N LYS A 6 4.16 9.45 6.06
CA LYS A 6 4.88 9.79 4.82
C LYS A 6 6.40 9.68 4.98
N GLY A 7 6.93 10.07 6.14
CA GLY A 7 8.36 9.97 6.45
C GLY A 7 8.85 8.52 6.45
N GLU A 8 8.09 7.62 7.08
CA GLU A 8 8.39 6.18 7.14
C GLU A 8 8.36 5.55 5.74
N MET A 9 7.36 5.86 4.91
CA MET A 9 7.28 5.35 3.53
C MET A 9 8.45 5.84 2.66
N LYS A 10 8.97 7.06 2.89
CA LYS A 10 10.15 7.55 2.16
C LYS A 10 11.42 6.80 2.58
N ALA A 11 11.57 6.55 3.87
CA ALA A 11 12.74 5.87 4.44
C ALA A 11 12.79 4.37 4.10
N MET A 12 11.64 3.71 3.91
CA MET A 12 11.58 2.30 3.53
C MET A 12 12.13 2.04 2.12
N ASP A 13 12.91 0.98 1.95
CA ASP A 13 13.36 0.51 0.64
C ASP A 13 12.22 -0.10 -0.19
N VAL A 14 12.46 -0.25 -1.50
CA VAL A 14 11.48 -0.81 -2.45
C VAL A 14 10.98 -2.17 -1.99
N ALA A 15 11.89 -3.07 -1.58
CA ALA A 15 11.54 -4.40 -1.08
C ALA A 15 10.68 -4.34 0.20
N ALA A 16 10.95 -3.39 1.10
CA ALA A 16 10.15 -3.20 2.31
C ALA A 16 8.75 -2.65 1.99
N LEU A 17 8.65 -1.72 1.04
CA LEU A 17 7.38 -1.21 0.54
C LEU A 17 6.55 -2.30 -0.16
N GLU A 18 7.19 -3.19 -0.93
CA GLU A 18 6.52 -4.32 -1.58
C GLU A 18 6.01 -5.35 -0.54
N LYS A 19 6.79 -5.68 0.49
CA LYS A 19 6.30 -6.53 1.60
C LYS A 19 5.07 -5.93 2.28
N LYS A 20 5.14 -4.63 2.61
CA LYS A 20 3.99 -3.93 3.21
C LYS A 20 2.79 -3.83 2.29
N LEU A 21 3.00 -3.74 0.97
CA LEU A 21 1.92 -3.75 0.00
C LEU A 21 1.12 -5.06 0.11
N VAL A 22 1.83 -6.20 0.12
CA VAL A 22 1.22 -7.53 0.23
C VAL A 22 0.43 -7.69 1.53
N GLU A 23 0.98 -7.24 2.65
CA GLU A 23 0.27 -7.23 3.95
C GLU A 23 -1.05 -6.45 3.87
N PHE A 24 -1.01 -5.23 3.33
CA PHE A 24 -2.20 -4.38 3.19
C PHE A 24 -3.23 -4.95 2.21
N GLU A 25 -2.78 -5.60 1.13
CA GLU A 25 -3.65 -6.25 0.15
C GLU A 25 -4.33 -7.49 0.74
N ASN A 26 -3.63 -8.28 1.54
CA ASN A 26 -4.19 -9.43 2.23
C ASN A 26 -5.27 -9.00 3.24
N GLU A 27 -5.00 -7.96 4.04
CA GLU A 27 -6.01 -7.39 4.95
C GLU A 27 -7.22 -6.84 4.18
N LEU A 28 -6.97 -6.14 3.06
CA LEU A 28 -8.04 -5.61 2.22
C LEU A 28 -8.88 -6.74 1.60
N HIS A 29 -8.25 -7.86 1.25
CA HIS A 29 -8.93 -9.03 0.73
C HIS A 29 -9.83 -9.68 1.78
N ALA A 30 -9.37 -9.81 3.02
CA ALA A 30 -10.17 -10.31 4.13
C ALA A 30 -11.42 -9.45 4.37
N GLU A 31 -11.27 -8.12 4.45
CA GLU A 31 -12.41 -7.20 4.62
C GLU A 31 -13.39 -7.25 3.43
N ARG A 32 -12.88 -7.42 2.20
CA ARG A 32 -13.71 -7.60 1.00
C ARG A 32 -14.47 -8.92 1.03
N SER A 33 -13.83 -10.00 1.49
CA SER A 33 -14.46 -11.31 1.65
C SER A 33 -15.63 -11.22 2.64
N GLN A 34 -15.40 -10.55 3.78
CA GLN A 34 -16.45 -10.32 4.77
C GLN A 34 -17.59 -9.46 4.24
N LEU A 35 -17.28 -8.40 3.50
CA LEU A 35 -18.29 -7.57 2.82
C LEU A 35 -19.14 -8.41 1.85
N LYS A 36 -18.53 -9.31 1.09
CA LYS A 36 -19.25 -10.21 0.18
C LYS A 36 -20.12 -11.22 0.93
N SER A 37 -19.62 -11.78 2.02
CA SER A 37 -20.34 -12.79 2.79
C SER A 37 -21.51 -12.23 3.59
N THR A 38 -21.35 -11.05 4.19
CA THR A 38 -22.32 -10.49 5.14
C THR A 38 -23.09 -9.27 4.60
N GLY A 39 -22.75 -8.81 3.40
CA GLY A 39 -23.32 -7.60 2.77
C GLY A 39 -22.84 -6.28 3.37
N LYS A 40 -22.05 -6.32 4.46
CA LYS A 40 -21.51 -5.14 5.14
C LYS A 40 -20.05 -5.35 5.55
N PRO A 41 -19.20 -4.32 5.50
CA PRO A 41 -17.83 -4.47 5.97
C PRO A 41 -17.81 -4.49 7.50
N ALA A 42 -16.83 -5.17 8.11
CA ALA A 42 -16.67 -5.18 9.57
C ALA A 42 -16.49 -3.76 10.10
N ASN A 43 -15.66 -2.99 9.40
CA ASN A 43 -15.39 -1.60 9.71
C ASN A 43 -15.14 -0.81 8.42
N VAL A 44 -16.09 0.07 8.07
CA VAL A 44 -16.01 0.94 6.87
C VAL A 44 -14.76 1.82 6.91
N GLY A 45 -14.42 2.37 8.07
CA GLY A 45 -13.24 3.22 8.26
C GLY A 45 -11.95 2.46 8.00
N ARG A 46 -11.86 1.21 8.46
CA ARG A 46 -10.71 0.33 8.19
C ARG A 46 -10.60 0.02 6.70
N LEU A 47 -11.70 -0.35 6.05
CA LEU A 47 -11.73 -0.63 4.61
C LEU A 47 -11.23 0.56 3.78
N GLN A 48 -11.69 1.78 4.09
CA GLN A 48 -11.24 3.00 3.42
C GLN A 48 -9.76 3.30 3.70
N THR A 49 -9.31 3.05 4.92
CA THR A 49 -7.90 3.24 5.33
C THR A 49 -6.98 2.29 4.58
N LEU A 50 -7.34 1.02 4.46
CA LEU A 50 -6.58 0.01 3.71
C LEU A 50 -6.47 0.37 2.23
N LYS A 51 -7.58 0.76 1.59
CA LYS A 51 -7.58 1.24 0.19
C LYS A 51 -6.61 2.42 -0.01
N LYS A 52 -6.67 3.41 0.88
CA LYS A 52 -5.76 4.57 0.85
C LYS A 52 -4.30 4.16 1.10
N GLY A 53 -4.06 3.18 1.98
CA GLY A 53 -2.74 2.60 2.23
C GLY A 53 -2.12 2.00 0.98
N VAL A 54 -2.83 1.07 0.34
CA VAL A 54 -2.42 0.43 -0.93
C VAL A 54 -2.09 1.48 -2.00
N ALA A 55 -2.98 2.45 -2.22
CA ALA A 55 -2.77 3.51 -3.21
C ALA A 55 -1.51 4.35 -2.93
N ARG A 56 -1.25 4.69 -1.66
CA ARG A 56 -0.06 5.46 -1.27
C ARG A 56 1.22 4.64 -1.45
N ILE A 57 1.24 3.38 -1.03
CA ILE A 57 2.40 2.50 -1.22
C ILE A 57 2.72 2.35 -2.71
N ASN A 58 1.71 2.11 -3.55
CA ASN A 58 1.89 2.04 -5.01
C ASN A 58 2.44 3.35 -5.61
N THR A 59 2.00 4.50 -5.09
CA THR A 59 2.53 5.81 -5.50
C THR A 59 4.02 5.93 -5.17
N PHE A 60 4.42 5.55 -3.95
CA PHE A 60 5.83 5.58 -3.53
C PHE A 60 6.69 4.57 -4.28
N LEU A 61 6.18 3.35 -4.53
CA LEU A 61 6.86 2.37 -5.36
C LEU A 61 7.08 2.88 -6.78
N ARG A 62 6.06 3.49 -7.40
CA ARG A 62 6.21 4.10 -8.73
C ARG A 62 7.23 5.23 -8.72
N GLN A 63 7.18 6.12 -7.74
CA GLN A 63 8.17 7.21 -7.58
C GLN A 63 9.59 6.66 -7.46
N LYS A 64 9.80 5.63 -6.63
CA LYS A 64 11.12 5.00 -6.46
C LYS A 64 11.58 4.28 -7.73
N LYS A 65 10.69 3.54 -8.42
CA LYS A 65 11.00 2.84 -9.68
C LYS A 65 11.30 3.80 -10.85
N VAL A 66 10.65 4.97 -10.90
CA VAL A 66 10.96 6.02 -11.90
C VAL A 66 12.33 6.65 -11.62
N VAL A 67 12.66 6.93 -10.35
CA VAL A 67 13.97 7.46 -9.97
C VAL A 67 15.10 6.46 -10.27
N THR A 68 14.87 5.15 -10.15
CA THR A 68 15.87 4.14 -10.51
C THR A 68 16.06 4.01 -12.01
N LYS A 69 15.00 4.11 -12.83
CA LYS A 69 15.12 4.05 -14.31
C LYS A 69 15.87 5.26 -14.90
N GLY A 70 15.71 6.45 -14.33
CA GLY A 70 16.45 7.65 -14.76
C GLY A 70 17.95 7.67 -14.41
N LYS A 71 18.43 6.73 -13.57
CA LYS A 71 19.85 6.61 -13.21
C LYS A 71 20.62 5.63 -14.11
N THR A 72 19.94 4.79 -14.88
CA THR A 72 20.56 3.75 -15.73
C THR A 72 20.85 4.20 -17.17
N GLU A 73 20.41 5.37 -17.61
CA GLU A 73 20.63 5.87 -18.99
C GLU A 73 21.72 6.95 -19.09
N LYS A 74 22.51 7.17 -18.05
CA LYS A 74 23.71 8.01 -18.10
C LYS A 74 24.96 7.15 -17.92
N LYS A 75 25.34 6.40 -18.95
CA LYS A 75 26.72 5.97 -19.19
C LYS A 75 26.91 5.69 -20.67
#